data_AF-A0A0M9YPM1-F1
#
_entry.id   AF-A0A0M9YPM1-F1
#
_cell.length_a   1.000
_cell.length_b   1.000
_cell.length_c   1.000
_cell.angle_alpha   90.00
_cell.angle_beta   90.00
_cell.angle_gamma   90.00
#
_symmetry.space_group_name_H-M   'P 1'
#
loop_
_entity.id
_entity.type
_entity.pdbx_description
1 polymer ?
#
loop_
_entity_poly.entity_id
_entity_poly.type
_entity_poly.pdbx_seq_one_letter_code
_entity_poly.pdbx_strand_id
1 'polypeptide(L)' 'MTEKPSLREYLRRYAKGGIPREEMIATIAAWDFEEEIQDDLVIEPTGQDNVFALVNGAALLGTITDDDLDEIVRRKHARD' A
#
# COMPACT_ATOMS: atom_id res chain seq x y z
N MET A 1 -1.51 0.54 -23.67
CA MET A 1 -0.78 0.60 -22.39
C MET A 1 -1.80 0.33 -21.31
N THR A 2 -1.70 -0.78 -20.60
CA THR A 2 -2.59 -1.07 -19.47
C THR A 2 -2.17 -0.11 -18.35
N GLU A 3 -3.04 0.79 -17.93
CA GLU A 3 -2.76 1.65 -16.78
C GLU A 3 -2.50 0.78 -15.56
N LYS A 4 -1.39 1.02 -14.83
CA LYS A 4 -1.13 0.32 -13.58
C LYS A 4 -2.23 0.70 -12.58
N PRO A 5 -2.73 -0.25 -11.77
CA PRO A 5 -3.71 0.07 -10.74
C PRO A 5 -3.15 1.09 -9.76
N SER A 6 -4.01 1.96 -9.22
CA SER A 6 -3.65 2.99 -8.27
C SER A 6 -3.76 2.48 -6.83
N LEU A 7 -2.67 2.44 -6.08
CA LEU A 7 -2.70 1.99 -4.67
C LEU A 7 -3.45 2.99 -3.79
N ARG A 8 -3.29 4.30 -4.00
CA ARG A 8 -4.04 5.32 -3.23
C ARG A 8 -5.53 5.18 -3.44
N GLU A 9 -5.97 4.99 -4.68
CA GLU A 9 -7.39 4.81 -4.97
C GLU A 9 -7.91 3.50 -4.36
N TYR A 10 -7.12 2.42 -4.41
CA TYR A 10 -7.47 1.16 -3.75
C TYR A 10 -7.67 1.33 -2.23
N LEU A 11 -6.70 1.94 -1.54
CA LEU A 11 -6.78 2.23 -0.10
C LEU A 11 -7.96 3.16 0.25
N ARG A 12 -8.27 4.15 -0.59
CA ARG A 12 -9.46 5.00 -0.42
C ARG A 12 -10.76 4.23 -0.55
N ARG A 13 -10.85 3.25 -1.47
CA ARG A 13 -12.04 2.39 -1.60
C ARG A 13 -12.19 1.49 -0.38
N TYR A 14 -11.10 0.95 0.15
CA TYR A 14 -11.09 0.22 1.40
C TYR A 14 -11.58 1.09 2.56
N ALA A 15 -11.04 2.30 2.72
CA ALA A 15 -11.46 3.25 3.76
C ALA A 15 -12.96 3.60 3.71
N LYS A 16 -13.57 3.56 2.52
CA LYS A 16 -15.02 3.76 2.31
C LYS A 16 -15.87 2.51 2.60
N GLY A 17 -15.25 1.42 3.04
CA GLY A 17 -15.91 0.13 3.29
C GLY A 17 -16.24 -0.67 2.03
N GLY A 18 -15.67 -0.29 0.87
CA GLY A 18 -15.94 -0.96 -0.41
C GLY A 18 -15.17 -2.27 -0.61
N ILE A 19 -14.26 -2.60 0.31
CA ILE A 19 -13.37 -3.76 0.21
C ILE A 19 -13.32 -4.45 1.58
N PRO A 20 -13.55 -5.77 1.67
CA PRO A 20 -13.37 -6.53 2.91
C PRO A 20 -11.91 -6.52 3.40
N ARG A 21 -11.70 -6.53 4.73
CA ARG A 21 -10.36 -6.54 5.36
C ARG A 21 -9.43 -7.62 4.79
N GLU A 22 -9.90 -8.85 4.71
CA GLU A 22 -9.08 -9.98 4.23
C GLU A 22 -8.70 -9.83 2.75
N GLU A 23 -9.61 -9.30 1.92
CA GLU A 23 -9.34 -9.00 0.52
C GLU A 23 -8.28 -7.90 0.39
N MET A 24 -8.39 -6.84 1.21
CA MET A 24 -7.40 -5.77 1.28
C MET A 24 -6.01 -6.31 1.63
N ILE A 25 -5.90 -7.10 2.70
CA ILE A 25 -4.62 -7.69 3.14
C ILE A 25 -4.03 -8.57 2.04
N ALA A 26 -4.82 -9.50 1.49
CA ALA A 26 -4.35 -10.42 0.47
C ALA A 26 -3.90 -9.70 -0.81
N THR A 27 -4.65 -8.66 -1.20
CA THR A 27 -4.36 -7.87 -2.41
C THR A 27 -3.10 -7.05 -2.24
N ILE A 28 -2.93 -6.34 -1.12
CA ILE A 28 -1.73 -5.52 -0.85
C ILE A 28 -0.49 -6.41 -0.68
N ALA A 29 -0.61 -7.56 -0.01
CA ALA A 29 0.50 -8.49 0.14
C ALA A 29 1.00 -9.07 -1.20
N ALA A 30 0.10 -9.18 -2.20
CA ALA A 30 0.43 -9.62 -3.55
C ALA A 30 0.70 -8.45 -4.51
N TRP A 31 0.66 -7.20 -4.04
CA TRP A 31 0.81 -6.02 -4.89
C TRP A 31 2.24 -5.92 -5.44
N ASP A 32 2.33 -5.62 -6.73
CA ASP A 32 3.57 -5.38 -7.43
C ASP A 32 4.02 -3.93 -7.19
N PHE A 33 4.72 -3.71 -6.08
CA PHE A 33 5.21 -2.39 -5.71
C PHE A 33 6.36 -1.95 -6.60
N GLU A 34 6.34 -0.68 -6.97
CA GLU A 34 7.47 0.01 -7.57
C GLU A 34 8.53 0.29 -6.51
N GLU A 35 9.78 0.37 -6.98
CA GLU A 35 10.88 0.87 -6.16
C GLU A 35 10.58 2.33 -5.76
N GLU A 36 10.75 2.62 -4.48
CA GLU A 36 10.61 3.97 -3.97
C GLU A 36 11.77 4.81 -4.47
N ILE A 37 11.44 5.87 -5.22
CA ILE A 37 12.43 6.85 -5.66
C ILE A 37 12.74 7.72 -4.45
N GLN A 38 13.89 7.50 -3.83
CA GLN A 38 14.44 8.41 -2.85
C GLN A 38 15.15 9.54 -3.60
N ASP A 39 14.57 10.74 -3.55
CA ASP A 39 15.21 11.95 -4.05
C ASP A 39 15.67 12.79 -2.86
N ASP A 40 16.98 12.82 -2.62
CA ASP A 40 17.62 13.57 -1.53
C ASP A 40 17.34 15.09 -1.60
N LEU A 41 16.84 15.60 -2.73
CA LEU A 41 16.48 17.00 -2.93
C LEU A 41 14.99 17.29 -2.71
N VAL A 42 14.16 16.26 -2.49
CA VAL A 42 12.72 16.41 -2.29
C VAL A 42 12.36 15.98 -0.86
N ILE A 43 12.01 16.96 -0.02
CA ILE A 43 11.62 16.75 1.38
C ILE A 43 10.25 16.06 1.48
N GLU A 44 9.40 16.18 0.46
CA GLU A 44 8.09 15.54 0.42
C GLU A 44 8.15 14.22 -0.37
N PRO A 45 7.65 13.11 0.21
CA PRO A 45 7.69 11.81 -0.45
C PRO A 45 6.97 11.91 -1.79
N THR A 46 7.68 11.39 -2.80
CA THR A 46 7.37 11.45 -4.22
C THR A 46 5.88 11.18 -4.50
N GLY A 47 5.34 11.83 -5.53
CA GLY A 47 3.97 11.61 -6.02
C GLY A 47 3.69 10.17 -6.50
N GLN A 48 4.61 9.22 -6.31
CA GLN A 48 4.48 7.83 -6.68
C GLN A 48 3.27 7.19 -6.01
N ASP A 49 2.48 6.49 -6.82
CA ASP A 49 1.20 5.94 -6.43
C ASP A 49 1.25 4.44 -6.17
N ASN A 50 2.40 3.79 -6.35
CA ASN A 50 2.56 2.33 -6.27
C ASN A 50 3.78 1.91 -5.44
N VAL A 51 4.10 2.65 -4.37
CA VAL A 51 5.22 2.35 -3.46
C VAL A 51 4.73 1.85 -2.11
N PHE A 52 5.50 0.98 -1.45
CA PHE A 52 5.13 0.39 -0.15
C PHE A 52 4.98 1.45 0.96
N ALA A 53 5.69 2.58 0.85
CA ALA A 53 5.55 3.72 1.76
C ALA A 53 4.10 4.24 1.90
N LEU A 54 3.26 4.08 0.87
CA LEU A 54 1.83 4.43 0.96
C LEU A 54 1.05 3.51 1.90
N VAL A 55 1.44 2.24 2.00
CA VAL A 55 0.83 1.28 2.95
C VAL A 55 1.22 1.66 4.38
N ASN A 56 2.50 1.98 4.61
CA ASN A 56 2.97 2.51 5.90
C ASN A 56 2.23 3.80 6.28
N GLY A 57 2.07 4.73 5.33
CA GLY A 57 1.29 5.95 5.54
C GLY A 57 -0.18 5.67 5.85
N ALA A 58 -0.77 4.66 5.23
CA ALA A 58 -2.15 4.26 5.53
C ALA A 58 -2.32 3.74 6.97
N ALA A 59 -1.34 3.00 7.49
CA ALA A 59 -1.33 2.57 8.89
C ALA A 59 -1.19 3.77 9.84
N LEU A 60 -0.23 4.68 9.57
CA LEU A 60 -0.02 5.89 10.37
C LEU A 60 -1.27 6.81 10.43
N LEU A 61 -2.04 6.86 9.34
CA LEU A 61 -3.27 7.64 9.24
C LEU A 61 -4.51 6.88 9.76
N GLY A 62 -4.36 5.64 10.24
CA GLY A 62 -5.44 4.80 10.74
C GLY A 62 -6.41 4.30 9.66
N THR A 63 -6.02 4.35 8.38
CA THR A 63 -6.80 3.76 7.29
C THR A 63 -6.78 2.24 7.39
N ILE A 64 -5.64 1.65 7.73
CA ILE A 64 -5.49 0.25 8.14
C ILE A 64 -4.93 0.22 9.56
N THR A 65 -5.05 -0.91 10.25
CA THR A 65 -4.47 -1.10 11.58
C THR A 65 -3.01 -1.56 11.50
N ASP A 66 -2.26 -1.41 12.59
CA ASP A 66 -0.88 -1.94 12.67
C ASP A 66 -0.87 -3.47 12.48
N ASP A 67 -1.85 -4.19 13.03
CA ASP A 67 -2.03 -5.63 12.82
C ASP A 67 -2.24 -5.99 11.33
N ASP A 68 -2.91 -5.13 10.57
CA ASP A 68 -3.09 -5.32 9.12
C ASP A 68 -1.76 -5.17 8.39
N LEU A 69 -0.97 -4.14 8.75
CA LEU A 69 0.34 -3.90 8.18
C LEU A 69 1.28 -5.07 8.46
N ASP A 70 1.33 -5.55 9.70
CA ASP A 70 2.15 -6.68 10.10
C ASP A 70 1.77 -7.95 9.31
N GLU A 71 0.47 -8.21 9.13
CA GLU A 71 0.00 -9.34 8.36
C GLU A 71 0.31 -9.21 6.86
N ILE A 72 0.20 -8.00 6.29
CA ILE A 72 0.62 -7.72 4.90
C ILE A 72 2.11 -8.03 4.71
N VAL A 73 2.97 -7.52 5.61
CA VAL A 73 4.42 -7.73 5.58
C VAL A 73 4.75 -9.22 5.70
N ARG A 74 4.11 -9.92 6.66
CA ARG A 74 4.30 -11.36 6.86
C ARG A 74 3.95 -12.15 5.59
N ARG A 75 2.81 -11.87 4.96
CA ARG A 75 2.37 -12.55 3.74
C ARG A 75 3.25 -12.22 2.53
N LYS A 76 3.75 -10.98 2.43
CA LYS A 76 4.66 -10.57 1.37
C LYS A 76 5.98 -11.35 1.45
N HIS A 77 6.60 -11.41 2.63
CA HIS A 77 7.84 -12.16 2.85
C HIS A 77 7.68 -13.68 2.68
N ALA A 78 6.49 -14.24 2.90
CA ALA A 78 6.24 -15.65 2.66
C ALA A 78 6.16 -16.02 1.15
N ARG A 79 6.15 -15.02 0.26
CA ARG A 79 6.04 -15.20 -1.20
C ARG A 79 7.36 -14.97 -1.95
N ASP A 80 8.34 -14.36 -1.29
CA ASP A 80 9.70 -14.11 -1.82
C ASP A 80 10.59 -15.35 -1.62
#